data_AF-A0A933GGR9-F1
#
_entry.id   AF-A0A933GGR9-F1
#
_cell.length_a   1.000
_cell.length_b   1.000
_cell.length_c   1.000
_cell.angle_alpha   90.00
_cell.angle_beta   90.00
_cell.angle_gamma   90.00
#
_symmetry.space_group_name_H-M   'P 1'
#
loop_
_entity.id
_entity.type
_entity.pdbx_description
1 polymer ?
#
loop_
_entity_poly.entity_id
_entity_poly.type
_entity_poly.pdbx_seq_one_letter_code
_entity_poly.pdbx_strand_id
1 'polypeptide(L)'
;MTYPDEWKALSARIRGLMEAGRLHAQYLAVRSSDTYGRGKRLREQSGRVISALESFEARFKSLLPGPAQTSIFEVIEKTRGWVKDSSGNSDIQQERTWAVLVALAAFETEMSFLLSDVQESIRVRSERAFAHLQRSIVVDPALRANWQTAFDDGEVACERLGAVHLLLHGIWAFKLDAAGARTDLVYQEPPATDFGPE
;
A
#
# COMPACT_ATOMS: atom_id res chain seq x y z
N MET A 1 8.60 5.46 6.06
CA MET A 1 7.15 5.49 5.78
C MET A 1 6.83 4.22 5.03
N THR A 2 5.83 3.45 5.45
CA THR A 2 5.52 2.14 4.86
C THR A 2 4.60 2.30 3.63
N TYR A 3 4.55 1.31 2.74
CA TYR A 3 3.63 1.38 1.59
C TYR A 3 2.15 1.51 2.00
N PRO A 4 1.66 0.87 3.10
CA PRO A 4 0.28 1.08 3.55
C PRO A 4 0.00 2.52 4.01
N ASP A 5 0.95 3.17 4.68
CA ASP A 5 0.81 4.57 5.10
C ASP A 5 0.70 5.50 3.90
N GLU A 6 1.57 5.29 2.90
CA GLU A 6 1.58 6.09 1.68
C GLU A 6 0.35 5.82 0.81
N TRP A 7 -0.11 4.56 0.72
CA TRP A 7 -1.37 4.21 0.08
C TRP A 7 -2.56 4.89 0.76
N LYS A 8 -2.63 4.86 2.10
CA LYS A 8 -3.71 5.53 2.85
C LYS A 8 -3.78 7.02 2.53
N ALA A 9 -2.65 7.69 2.41
CA ALA A 9 -2.59 9.10 2.00
C ALA A 9 -3.04 9.31 0.55
N LEU A 10 -2.63 8.44 -0.38
CA LEU A 10 -3.02 8.51 -1.79
C LEU A 10 -4.51 8.23 -1.99
N SER A 11 -5.04 7.18 -1.37
CA SER A 11 -6.47 6.84 -1.33
C SER A 11 -7.30 8.01 -0.82
N ALA A 12 -6.89 8.64 0.29
CA ALA A 12 -7.59 9.83 0.81
C ALA A 12 -7.58 11.00 -0.20
N ARG A 13 -6.48 11.21 -0.91
CA ARG A 13 -6.39 12.23 -1.98
C ARG A 13 -7.32 11.92 -3.16
N ILE A 14 -7.40 10.66 -3.58
CA ILE A 14 -8.31 10.22 -4.66
C ILE A 14 -9.75 10.45 -4.23
N ARG A 15 -10.15 10.00 -3.03
CA ARG A 15 -11.52 10.18 -2.52
C ARG A 15 -11.90 11.65 -2.38
N GLY A 16 -11.00 12.49 -1.87
CA GLY A 16 -11.22 13.94 -1.80
C GLY A 16 -11.41 14.58 -3.19
N LEU A 17 -10.66 14.11 -4.19
CA LEU A 17 -10.81 14.55 -5.56
C LEU A 17 -12.14 14.10 -6.19
N MET A 18 -12.62 12.89 -5.86
CA MET A 18 -13.94 12.41 -6.25
C MET A 18 -15.07 13.25 -5.68
N GLU A 19 -15.00 13.62 -4.40
CA GLU A 19 -15.98 14.52 -3.79
C GLU A 19 -15.98 15.90 -4.44
N ALA A 20 -14.81 16.44 -4.77
CA ALA A 20 -14.71 17.69 -5.52
C ALA A 20 -15.32 17.57 -6.93
N GLY A 21 -15.11 16.44 -7.61
CA GLY A 21 -15.73 16.13 -8.91
C GLY A 21 -17.25 16.04 -8.83
N ARG A 22 -17.78 15.37 -7.80
CA ARG A 22 -19.22 15.27 -7.53
C ARG A 22 -19.84 16.63 -7.28
N LEU A 23 -19.20 17.46 -6.46
CA LEU A 23 -19.63 18.83 -6.19
C LEU A 23 -19.65 19.68 -7.48
N HIS A 24 -18.61 19.54 -8.32
CA HIS A 24 -18.54 20.22 -9.61
C HIS A 24 -19.70 19.82 -10.54
N ALA A 25 -19.99 18.52 -10.65
CA ALA A 25 -21.12 18.03 -11.45
C ALA A 25 -22.47 18.56 -10.94
N GLN A 26 -22.67 18.61 -9.63
CA GLN A 26 -23.87 19.17 -9.02
C GLN A 26 -24.06 20.66 -9.36
N TYR A 27 -22.98 21.45 -9.33
CA TYR A 27 -23.05 22.85 -9.73
C TYR A 27 -23.33 23.04 -11.22
N LEU A 28 -22.77 22.18 -12.08
CA LEU A 28 -23.02 22.22 -13.52
C LEU A 28 -24.48 21.90 -13.87
N ALA A 29 -25.12 21.01 -13.11
CA ALA A 29 -26.55 20.71 -13.27
C ALA A 29 -27.45 21.93 -13.02
N VAL A 30 -27.01 22.88 -12.19
CA VAL A 30 -27.74 24.13 -11.89
C VAL A 30 -27.31 25.28 -12.82
N ARG A 31 -26.02 25.33 -13.18
CA ARG A 31 -25.45 26.32 -14.09
C ARG A 31 -24.52 25.64 -15.07
N SER A 32 -24.94 25.51 -16.32
CA SER A 32 -24.24 24.78 -17.39
C SER A 32 -22.89 25.38 -17.81
N SER A 33 -22.35 26.39 -17.12
CA SER A 33 -21.07 27.02 -17.46
C SER A 33 -20.01 26.82 -16.39
N ASP A 34 -18.78 26.56 -16.84
CA ASP A 34 -17.57 26.54 -16.01
C ASP A 34 -16.74 27.81 -16.17
N THR A 35 -17.35 28.97 -15.89
CA THR A 35 -16.73 30.29 -16.05
C THR A 35 -15.41 30.46 -15.29
N TYR A 36 -15.20 29.68 -14.21
CA TYR A 36 -14.03 29.79 -13.33
C TYR A 36 -12.98 28.68 -13.56
N GLY A 37 -13.14 27.84 -14.59
CA GLY A 37 -12.15 26.81 -14.93
C GLY A 37 -11.98 25.72 -13.86
N ARG A 38 -13.06 25.37 -13.16
CA ARG A 38 -13.08 24.33 -12.11
C ARG A 38 -12.71 22.96 -12.71
N GLY A 39 -13.17 22.65 -13.92
CA GLY A 39 -12.82 21.43 -14.64
C GLY A 39 -11.32 21.33 -14.94
N LYS A 40 -10.69 22.45 -15.35
CA LYS A 40 -9.24 22.51 -15.53
C LYS A 40 -8.50 22.23 -14.22
N ARG A 41 -8.96 22.81 -13.11
CA ARG A 41 -8.37 22.58 -11.79
C ARG A 41 -8.48 21.12 -11.36
N LEU A 42 -9.62 20.48 -11.59
CA LEU A 42 -9.81 19.04 -11.33
C LEU A 42 -8.82 18.21 -12.14
N ARG A 43 -8.66 18.49 -13.45
CA ARG A 43 -7.69 17.79 -14.30
C ARG A 43 -6.25 17.94 -13.80
N GLU A 44 -5.85 19.14 -13.40
CA GLU A 44 -4.52 19.39 -12.80
C GLU A 44 -4.31 18.55 -11.53
N GLN A 45 -5.32 18.46 -10.66
CA GLN A 45 -5.23 17.64 -9.45
C GLN A 45 -5.17 16.14 -9.79
N SER A 46 -5.95 15.67 -10.77
CA SER A 46 -5.86 14.29 -11.26
C SER A 46 -4.44 13.97 -11.76
N GLY A 47 -3.81 14.88 -12.49
CA GLY A 47 -2.43 14.71 -12.93
C GLY A 47 -1.44 14.59 -11.78
N ARG A 48 -1.61 15.37 -10.71
CA ARG A 48 -0.79 15.26 -9.50
C ARG A 48 -1.01 13.95 -8.73
N VAL A 49 -2.19 13.35 -8.86
CA VAL A 49 -2.47 12.03 -8.30
C VAL A 49 -1.76 10.96 -9.14
N ILE A 50 -1.87 11.02 -10.46
CA ILE A 50 -1.19 10.07 -11.37
C ILE A 50 0.33 10.11 -11.15
N SER A 51 0.96 11.28 -11.11
CA SER A 51 2.40 11.37 -10.83
C SER A 51 2.79 10.86 -9.44
N ALA A 52 1.89 10.96 -8.47
CA ALA A 52 2.11 10.38 -7.14
C ALA A 52 1.96 8.84 -7.17
N LEU A 53 1.07 8.29 -8.01
CA LEU A 53 0.98 6.85 -8.25
C LEU A 53 2.22 6.31 -8.97
N GLU A 54 2.75 7.02 -9.96
CA GLU A 54 4.03 6.69 -10.61
C GLU A 54 5.18 6.64 -9.58
N SER A 55 5.23 7.62 -8.67
CA SER A 55 6.23 7.66 -7.60
C SER A 55 6.05 6.52 -6.59
N PHE A 56 4.80 6.17 -6.28
CA PHE A 56 4.46 5.08 -5.37
C PHE A 56 4.86 3.71 -5.95
N GLU A 57 4.55 3.45 -7.22
CA GLU A 57 4.98 2.22 -7.92
C GLU A 57 6.50 2.12 -7.93
N ALA A 58 7.21 3.18 -8.34
CA ALA A 58 8.66 3.17 -8.41
C ALA A 58 9.32 2.87 -7.04
N ARG A 59 8.75 3.38 -5.95
CA ARG A 59 9.29 3.20 -4.59
C ARG A 59 9.02 1.81 -4.02
N PHE A 60 7.84 1.24 -4.27
CA PHE A 60 7.39 0.02 -3.59
C PHE A 60 7.19 -1.16 -4.53
N LYS A 61 7.62 -1.08 -5.78
CA LYS A 61 7.42 -2.12 -6.81
C LYS A 61 7.66 -3.54 -6.31
N SER A 62 8.80 -3.79 -5.68
CA SER A 62 9.19 -5.12 -5.18
C SER A 62 8.40 -5.57 -3.94
N LEU A 63 7.72 -4.66 -3.26
CA LEU A 63 6.92 -4.95 -2.06
C LEU A 63 5.44 -5.13 -2.38
N LEU A 64 4.99 -4.69 -3.55
CA LEU A 64 3.58 -4.76 -3.94
C LEU A 64 3.26 -6.15 -4.53
N PRO A 65 2.07 -6.70 -4.23
CA PRO A 65 1.57 -7.89 -4.91
C PRO A 65 1.52 -7.69 -6.42
N GLY A 66 1.78 -8.73 -7.20
CA GLY A 66 1.71 -8.70 -8.67
C GLY A 66 0.42 -8.06 -9.20
N PRO A 67 -0.78 -8.46 -8.73
CA PRO A 67 -2.03 -7.82 -9.15
C PRO A 67 -2.10 -6.31 -8.87
N ALA A 68 -1.53 -5.85 -7.75
CA ALA A 68 -1.51 -4.44 -7.39
C ALA A 68 -0.57 -3.64 -8.33
N GLN A 69 0.56 -4.22 -8.71
CA GLN A 69 1.45 -3.63 -9.72
C GLN A 69 0.75 -3.47 -11.07
N THR A 70 0.03 -4.51 -11.51
CA THR A 70 -0.74 -4.49 -12.76
C THR A 70 -1.83 -3.41 -12.72
N SER A 71 -2.62 -3.34 -11.64
CA SER A 71 -3.69 -2.33 -11.50
C SER A 71 -3.13 -0.90 -11.56
N ILE A 72 -1.97 -0.63 -10.93
CA ILE A 72 -1.30 0.68 -11.01
C ILE A 72 -0.87 0.99 -12.45
N PHE A 73 -0.24 0.03 -13.13
CA PHE A 73 0.21 0.22 -14.50
C PHE A 73 -0.96 0.54 -15.44
N GLU A 74 -2.05 -0.23 -15.35
CA GLU A 74 -3.23 -0.07 -16.19
C GLU A 74 -3.90 1.30 -15.99
N VAL A 75 -4.06 1.76 -14.73
CA VAL A 75 -4.68 3.07 -14.48
C VAL A 75 -3.78 4.21 -14.98
N ILE A 76 -2.46 4.11 -14.82
CA ILE A 76 -1.51 5.14 -15.29
C ILE A 76 -1.56 5.23 -16.80
N GLU A 77 -1.42 4.11 -17.52
CA GLU A 77 -1.41 4.11 -18.98
C GLU A 77 -2.73 4.62 -19.56
N LYS A 78 -3.85 4.19 -18.98
CA LYS A 78 -5.19 4.62 -19.43
C LYS A 78 -5.44 6.11 -19.21
N THR A 79 -4.99 6.67 -18.09
CA THR A 79 -5.32 8.06 -17.71
C THR A 79 -4.29 9.10 -18.16
N ARG A 80 -3.04 8.70 -18.42
CA ARG A 80 -1.94 9.59 -18.82
C ARG A 80 -2.28 10.43 -20.05
N GLY A 81 -2.86 9.80 -21.08
CA GLY A 81 -3.29 10.49 -22.30
C GLY A 81 -4.39 11.53 -22.02
N TRP A 82 -5.38 11.17 -21.21
CA TRP A 82 -6.54 12.02 -20.95
C TRP A 82 -6.24 13.25 -20.10
N VAL A 83 -5.26 13.15 -19.20
CA VAL A 83 -4.85 14.28 -18.37
C VAL A 83 -3.96 15.26 -19.13
N LYS A 84 -3.05 14.76 -19.98
CA LYS A 84 -2.11 15.59 -20.73
C LYS A 84 -2.73 16.23 -21.97
N ASP A 85 -3.75 15.60 -22.54
CA ASP A 85 -4.39 16.08 -23.76
C ASP A 85 -5.41 17.21 -23.46
N SER A 86 -5.00 18.44 -23.75
CA SER A 86 -5.85 19.63 -23.69
C SER A 86 -6.49 20.01 -25.04
N SER A 87 -6.40 19.16 -26.06
CA SER A 87 -7.06 19.39 -27.34
C SER A 87 -8.59 19.25 -27.24
N GLY A 88 -9.30 19.78 -28.22
CA GLY A 88 -10.76 19.75 -28.29
C GLY A 88 -11.46 20.92 -27.59
N ASN A 89 -12.79 20.96 -27.75
CA ASN A 89 -13.64 21.97 -27.11
C ASN A 89 -13.78 21.72 -25.60
N SER A 90 -14.45 22.65 -24.90
CA SER A 90 -14.69 22.57 -23.45
C SER A 90 -15.34 21.27 -23.00
N ASP A 91 -16.23 20.73 -23.83
CA ASP A 91 -17.07 19.59 -23.46
C ASP A 91 -16.26 18.29 -23.51
N ILE A 92 -15.47 18.07 -24.57
CA ILE A 92 -14.52 16.94 -24.68
C ILE A 92 -13.53 16.97 -23.52
N GLN A 93 -13.04 18.16 -23.19
CA GLN A 93 -12.14 18.40 -22.08
C GLN A 93 -12.76 18.06 -20.71
N GLN A 94 -14.05 18.34 -20.54
CA GLN A 94 -14.78 18.01 -19.33
C GLN A 94 -15.03 16.50 -19.23
N GLU A 95 -15.48 15.86 -20.31
CA GLU A 95 -15.68 14.41 -20.39
C GLU A 95 -14.41 13.63 -20.04
N ARG A 96 -13.25 14.04 -20.57
CA ARG A 96 -11.95 13.45 -20.20
C ARG A 96 -11.66 13.57 -18.71
N THR A 97 -12.00 14.71 -18.11
CA THR A 97 -11.78 14.94 -16.68
C THR A 97 -12.64 13.98 -15.86
N TRP A 98 -13.91 13.79 -16.24
CA TRP A 98 -14.79 12.82 -15.60
C TRP A 98 -14.34 11.38 -15.79
N ALA A 99 -13.91 11.01 -17.00
CA ALA A 99 -13.37 9.68 -17.27
C ALA A 99 -12.16 9.37 -16.38
N VAL A 100 -11.26 10.33 -16.17
CA VAL A 100 -10.11 10.18 -15.26
C VAL A 100 -10.56 10.01 -13.81
N LEU A 101 -11.53 10.80 -13.35
CA LEU A 101 -12.06 10.67 -11.99
C LEU A 101 -12.66 9.28 -11.75
N VAL A 102 -13.52 8.81 -12.67
CA VAL A 102 -14.12 7.48 -12.59
C VAL A 102 -13.05 6.38 -12.59
N ALA A 103 -12.05 6.49 -13.46
CA ALA A 103 -10.94 5.54 -13.51
C ALA A 103 -10.15 5.50 -12.18
N LEU A 104 -9.84 6.67 -11.60
CA LEU A 104 -9.17 6.76 -10.30
C LEU A 104 -10.01 6.18 -9.16
N ALA A 105 -11.33 6.38 -9.18
CA ALA A 105 -12.23 5.83 -8.15
C ALA A 105 -12.33 4.30 -8.20
N ALA A 106 -12.47 3.74 -9.41
CA ALA A 106 -12.48 2.30 -9.62
C ALA A 106 -11.16 1.68 -9.15
N PHE A 107 -10.05 2.26 -9.58
CA PHE A 107 -8.71 1.87 -9.16
C PHE A 107 -8.50 1.95 -7.64
N GLU A 108 -8.95 3.03 -6.98
CA GLU A 108 -8.79 3.18 -5.53
C GLU A 108 -9.52 2.07 -4.75
N THR A 109 -10.69 1.67 -5.23
CA THR A 109 -11.46 0.58 -4.62
C THR A 109 -10.75 -0.76 -4.81
N GLU A 110 -10.30 -1.05 -6.04
CA GLU A 110 -9.58 -2.28 -6.37
C GLU A 110 -8.27 -2.39 -5.60
N MET A 111 -7.44 -1.36 -5.59
CA MET A 111 -6.18 -1.36 -4.86
C MET A 111 -6.37 -1.49 -3.36
N SER A 112 -7.37 -0.83 -2.78
CA SER A 112 -7.66 -0.98 -1.36
C SER A 112 -8.03 -2.42 -1.01
N PHE A 113 -8.76 -3.11 -1.89
CA PHE A 113 -9.07 -4.54 -1.74
C PHE A 113 -7.83 -5.43 -1.87
N LEU A 114 -7.03 -5.23 -2.92
CA LEU A 114 -5.79 -6.01 -3.14
C LEU A 114 -4.80 -5.88 -1.98
N LEU A 115 -4.73 -4.71 -1.35
CA LEU A 115 -3.85 -4.48 -0.21
C LEU A 115 -4.46 -4.95 1.12
N SER A 116 -5.78 -4.98 1.28
CA SER A 116 -6.42 -5.46 2.52
C SER A 116 -6.19 -6.95 2.74
N ASP A 117 -6.28 -7.76 1.69
CA ASP A 117 -6.09 -9.22 1.77
C ASP A 117 -4.68 -9.58 2.24
N VAL A 118 -3.70 -8.80 1.78
CA VAL A 118 -2.29 -8.92 2.17
C VAL A 118 -2.10 -8.54 3.63
N GLN A 119 -2.65 -7.40 4.07
CA GLN A 119 -2.50 -7.02 5.48
C GLN A 119 -3.17 -8.02 6.43
N GLU A 120 -4.34 -8.54 6.04
CA GLU A 120 -5.07 -9.52 6.83
C GLU A 120 -4.33 -10.86 6.93
N SER A 121 -3.73 -11.34 5.84
CA SER A 121 -2.96 -12.60 5.87
C SER A 121 -1.71 -12.50 6.76
N ILE A 122 -0.99 -11.36 6.76
CA ILE A 122 0.13 -11.11 7.68
C ILE A 122 -0.36 -11.08 9.12
N ARG A 123 -1.46 -10.37 9.39
CA ARG A 123 -2.03 -10.24 10.73
C ARG A 123 -2.40 -11.60 11.31
N VAL A 124 -3.19 -12.38 10.58
CA VAL A 124 -3.64 -13.71 11.02
C VAL A 124 -2.45 -14.65 11.22
N ARG A 125 -1.44 -14.62 10.34
CA ARG A 125 -0.23 -15.45 10.49
C ARG A 125 0.58 -15.04 11.72
N SER A 126 0.72 -13.74 11.97
CA SER A 126 1.42 -13.20 13.14
C SER A 126 0.72 -13.56 14.44
N GLU A 127 -0.61 -13.40 14.50
CA GLU A 127 -1.42 -13.80 15.66
C GLU A 127 -1.27 -15.29 15.97
N ARG A 128 -1.30 -16.14 14.94
CA ARG A 128 -1.06 -17.58 15.09
C ARG A 128 0.36 -17.89 15.57
N ALA A 129 1.37 -17.19 15.06
CA ALA A 129 2.75 -17.36 15.49
C ALA A 129 2.91 -17.02 16.97
N PHE A 130 2.39 -15.89 17.43
CA PHE A 130 2.45 -15.50 18.85
C PHE A 130 1.63 -16.43 19.75
N ALA A 131 0.43 -16.83 19.33
CA ALA A 131 -0.37 -17.80 20.08
C ALA A 131 0.33 -19.16 20.18
N HIS A 132 1.00 -19.61 19.11
CA HIS A 132 1.83 -20.80 19.14
C HIS A 132 2.99 -20.64 20.13
N LEU A 133 3.73 -19.54 20.08
CA LEU A 133 4.84 -19.26 21.00
C LEU A 133 4.41 -19.34 22.47
N GLN A 134 3.33 -18.64 22.82
CA GLN A 134 2.79 -18.63 24.18
C GLN A 134 2.46 -20.04 24.66
N ARG A 135 1.78 -20.83 23.82
CA ARG A 135 1.41 -22.22 24.16
C ARG A 135 2.64 -23.12 24.26
N SER A 136 3.63 -22.96 23.38
CA SER A 136 4.86 -23.73 23.41
C SER A 136 5.69 -23.43 24.67
N ILE A 137 5.81 -22.17 25.10
CA ILE A 137 6.49 -21.80 26.36
C ILE A 137 5.78 -22.42 27.59
N VAL A 138 4.45 -22.56 27.55
CA VAL A 138 3.68 -23.17 28.64
C VAL A 138 3.84 -24.70 28.67
N VAL A 139 3.93 -25.35 27.52
CA VAL A 139 3.98 -26.83 27.43
C VAL A 139 5.41 -27.40 27.44
N ASP A 140 6.40 -26.68 26.91
CA ASP A 140 7.77 -27.14 26.76
C ASP A 140 8.71 -26.43 27.76
N PRO A 141 9.17 -27.14 28.82
CA PRO A 141 10.08 -26.57 29.81
C PRO A 141 11.44 -26.15 29.25
N ALA A 142 11.95 -26.85 28.23
CA ALA A 142 13.24 -26.52 27.63
C ALA A 142 13.13 -25.23 26.81
N LEU A 143 12.05 -25.10 26.02
CA LEU A 143 11.76 -23.86 25.30
C LEU A 143 11.57 -22.69 26.27
N ARG A 144 10.84 -22.90 27.37
CA ARG A 144 10.69 -21.88 28.42
C ARG A 144 12.03 -21.43 28.99
N ALA A 145 12.91 -22.37 29.33
CA ALA A 145 14.23 -22.05 29.86
C ALA A 145 15.04 -21.20 28.87
N ASN A 146 15.04 -21.55 27.58
CA ASN A 146 15.72 -20.76 26.55
C ASN A 146 15.20 -19.33 26.45
N TRP A 147 13.87 -19.15 26.51
CA TRP A 147 13.26 -17.82 26.48
C TRP A 147 13.49 -17.03 27.77
N GLN A 148 13.56 -17.69 28.93
CA GLN A 148 13.91 -17.04 30.20
C GLN A 148 15.36 -16.55 30.17
N THR A 149 16.30 -17.40 29.77
CA THR A 149 17.71 -17.01 29.61
C THR A 149 17.85 -15.83 28.64
N ALA A 150 17.18 -15.89 27.49
CA ALA A 150 17.21 -14.79 26.53
C ALA A 150 16.59 -13.50 27.10
N PHE A 151 15.55 -13.60 27.93
CA PHE A 151 14.97 -12.45 28.62
C PHE A 151 15.95 -11.83 29.62
N ASP A 152 16.66 -12.67 30.38
CA ASP A 152 17.66 -12.22 31.35
C ASP A 152 18.89 -11.60 30.66
N ASP A 153 19.27 -12.10 29.47
CA ASP A 153 20.36 -11.59 28.63
C ASP A 153 20.01 -10.26 27.91
N GLY A 154 18.72 -9.95 27.78
CA GLY A 154 18.20 -8.67 27.27
C GLY A 154 17.56 -8.75 25.87
N GLU A 155 17.08 -7.58 25.42
CA GLU A 155 16.19 -7.45 24.25
C GLU A 155 16.74 -8.14 22.98
N VAL A 156 18.03 -8.00 22.70
CA VAL A 156 18.66 -8.59 21.50
C VAL A 156 18.56 -10.12 21.47
N ALA A 157 18.69 -10.79 22.62
CA ALA A 157 18.58 -12.24 22.68
C ALA A 157 17.13 -12.70 22.46
N CYS A 158 16.14 -11.99 23.03
CA CYS A 158 14.73 -12.22 22.74
C CYS A 158 14.39 -11.98 21.27
N GLU A 159 14.95 -10.94 20.66
CA GLU A 159 14.73 -10.63 19.24
C GLU A 159 15.23 -11.73 18.32
N ARG A 160 16.40 -12.32 18.61
CA ARG A 160 16.94 -13.44 17.84
C ARG A 160 16.02 -14.66 17.89
N LEU A 161 15.54 -15.03 19.07
CA LEU A 161 14.58 -16.13 19.22
C LEU A 161 13.24 -15.81 18.55
N GLY A 162 12.76 -14.57 18.68
CA GLY A 162 11.54 -14.09 18.04
C GLY A 162 11.61 -14.14 16.52
N ALA A 163 12.73 -13.70 15.93
CA ALA A 163 12.95 -13.73 14.49
C ALA A 163 12.93 -15.17 13.95
N VAL A 164 13.64 -16.10 14.60
CA VAL A 164 13.61 -17.52 14.23
C VAL A 164 12.21 -18.10 14.36
N HIS A 165 11.48 -17.75 15.42
CA HIS A 165 10.10 -18.20 15.60
C HIS A 165 9.19 -17.68 14.50
N LEU A 166 9.28 -16.39 14.13
CA LEU A 166 8.50 -15.83 13.02
C LEU A 166 8.81 -16.54 11.70
N LEU A 167 10.08 -16.86 11.42
CA LEU A 167 10.48 -17.64 10.25
C LEU A 167 9.84 -19.03 10.21
N LEU A 168 9.74 -19.73 11.35
CA LEU A 168 9.04 -21.02 11.44
C LEU A 168 7.57 -20.93 11.02
N HIS A 169 6.95 -19.77 11.18
CA HIS A 169 5.56 -19.51 10.76
C HIS A 169 5.46 -18.92 9.35
N GLY A 170 6.57 -18.88 8.58
CA GLY A 170 6.61 -18.30 7.25
C GLY A 170 6.46 -16.78 7.25
N ILE A 171 6.83 -16.12 8.35
CA ILE A 171 6.88 -14.67 8.49
C ILE A 171 8.34 -14.28 8.37
N TRP A 172 8.69 -13.70 7.22
CA TRP A 172 10.05 -13.29 6.93
C TRP A 172 10.27 -11.89 7.49
N ALA A 173 10.71 -11.83 8.74
CA ALA A 173 11.04 -10.59 9.42
C ALA A 173 12.55 -10.32 9.34
N PHE A 174 12.95 -9.13 8.88
CA PHE A 174 14.34 -8.70 8.84
C PHE A 174 14.58 -7.51 9.78
N LYS A 175 15.71 -7.56 10.51
CA LYS A 175 16.28 -6.43 11.25
C LYS A 175 17.73 -6.27 10.84
N LEU A 176 18.10 -5.07 10.37
CA LEU A 176 19.49 -4.71 10.04
C LEU A 176 20.30 -4.41 11.32
N ASP A 177 19.64 -3.82 12.31
CA ASP A 177 20.20 -3.51 13.63
C ASP A 177 19.08 -3.67 14.70
N ALA A 178 19.42 -4.22 15.86
CA ALA A 178 18.52 -4.39 17.00
C ALA A 178 18.47 -3.14 17.90
N ALA A 179 19.34 -2.14 17.66
CA ALA A 179 19.35 -0.90 18.42
C ALA A 179 18.09 -0.06 18.13
N GLY A 180 17.12 -0.08 19.05
CA GLY A 180 16.00 0.87 19.08
C GLY A 180 14.62 0.36 18.66
N ALA A 181 14.38 -0.95 18.71
CA ALA A 181 13.04 -1.56 18.67
C ALA A 181 12.17 -1.20 17.44
N ARG A 182 12.75 -1.06 16.25
CA ARG A 182 11.98 -0.94 14.99
C ARG A 182 12.06 -2.24 14.19
N THR A 183 10.91 -2.85 13.95
CA THR A 183 10.77 -3.99 13.04
C THR A 183 10.80 -3.44 11.62
N ASP A 184 11.90 -3.62 10.91
CA ASP A 184 12.12 -2.85 9.68
C ASP A 184 11.34 -3.41 8.48
N LEU A 185 11.18 -4.74 8.33
CA LEU A 185 10.39 -5.32 7.22
C LEU A 185 9.80 -6.70 7.58
N VAL A 186 8.55 -6.96 7.19
CA VAL A 186 7.87 -8.27 7.28
C VAL A 186 7.31 -8.65 5.90
N TYR A 187 7.76 -9.77 5.35
CA TYR A 187 7.28 -10.32 4.08
C TYR A 187 6.39 -11.55 4.27
N GLN A 188 5.43 -11.73 3.37
CA GLN A 188 4.56 -12.92 3.30
C GLN A 188 5.21 -14.12 2.63
N GLU A 189 6.11 -13.83 1.70
CA GLU A 189 6.78 -14.80 0.84
C GLU A 189 8.29 -14.72 1.08
N PRO A 190 9.02 -15.82 0.85
CA PRO A 190 10.48 -15.80 0.89
C PRO A 190 11.02 -14.74 -0.08
N PRO A 191 12.14 -14.07 0.23
CA PRO A 191 12.85 -13.29 -0.78
C PRO A 191 13.21 -14.20 -1.96
N ALA A 192 13.11 -13.68 -3.18
CA ALA A 192 13.54 -14.39 -4.38
C ALA A 192 15.00 -14.84 -4.17
N THR A 193 15.22 -16.15 -4.21
CA THR A 193 16.53 -16.75 -3.97
C THR A 193 17.46 -16.51 -5.15
N ASP A 194 18.17 -15.38 -5.15
CA ASP A 194 19.36 -15.15 -5.99
C ASP A 194 20.65 -15.44 -5.20
N PHE A 195 20.62 -16.44 -4.33
CA PHE A 195 21.86 -17.06 -3.87
C PHE A 195 22.34 -18.01 -4.98
N GLY A 196 23.08 -17.43 -5.93
CA GLY A 196 23.86 -18.22 -6.89
C GLY A 196 24.86 -19.12 -6.16
N PRO A 197 25.26 -20.26 -6.77
CA PRO A 197 26.22 -21.16 -6.15
C PRO A 197 27.62 -20.52 -6.09
N GLU A 198 28.13 -20.48 -4.86
CA GLU A 198 29.51 -20.28 -4.34
C GLU A 198 30.23 -18.94 -4.57
#